data_AF-A0A352YSV9-F1
#
_entry.id   AF-A0A352YSV9-F1
#
_cell.length_a   1.000
_cell.length_b   1.000
_cell.length_c   1.000
_cell.angle_alpha   90.00
_cell.angle_beta   90.00
_cell.angle_gamma   90.00
#
_symmetry.space_group_name_H-M   'P 1'
#
loop_
_entity.id
_entity.type
_entity.pdbx_description
1 polymer ?
#
loop_
_entity_poly.entity_id
_entity_poly.type
_entity_poly.pdbx_seq_one_letter_code
_entity_poly.pdbx_strand_id
1 'polypeptide(L)'
;LVAMGTMQNPESSIAFWFSIIPFTSPIVMIARIPFGVPAWQIMVSMLLMIITFISFVWMAGKVYRTGILMYGKKSSWKELWKWLRYSG
;
A
#
# COMPACT_ATOMS: atom_id res chain seq x y z
N LEU A 1 -18.12 -2.44 0.65
CA LEU A 1 -18.31 -3.77 1.27
C LEU A 1 -17.51 -3.91 2.56
N VAL A 2 -16.17 -3.83 2.54
CA VAL A 2 -15.36 -3.97 3.78
C VAL A 2 -15.66 -2.86 4.79
N ALA A 3 -15.64 -1.58 4.40
CA ALA A 3 -15.94 -0.45 5.30
C ALA A 3 -17.33 -0.53 5.96
N MET A 4 -18.34 -1.07 5.26
CA MET A 4 -19.68 -1.26 5.81
C MET A 4 -19.71 -2.39 6.85
N GLY A 5 -18.95 -3.47 6.63
CA GLY A 5 -18.78 -4.54 7.61
C GLY A 5 -17.94 -4.12 8.83
N THR A 6 -16.98 -3.21 8.66
CA THR A 6 -16.20 -2.62 9.76
C THR A 6 -17.07 -1.78 10.69
N MET A 7 -18.06 -1.04 10.16
CA MET A 7 -18.99 -0.26 11.00
C MET A 7 -19.93 -1.16 11.82
N GLN A 8 -20.26 -2.36 11.33
CA GLN A 8 -21.06 -3.34 12.05
C GLN A 8 -20.26 -4.07 13.13
N ASN A 9 -18.98 -4.39 12.89
CA ASN A 9 -18.08 -5.04 13.86
C ASN A 9 -16.65 -4.45 13.80
N PRO A 10 -16.40 -3.31 14.46
CA PRO A 10 -15.13 -2.58 14.40
C PRO A 10 -13.93 -3.30 15.04
N GLU A 11 -14.23 -4.22 15.97
CA GLU A 11 -13.26 -5.07 16.70
C GLU A 11 -12.94 -6.39 15.99
N SER A 12 -13.58 -6.66 14.85
CA SER A 12 -13.33 -7.92 14.14
C SER A 12 -11.89 -8.01 13.60
N SER A 13 -11.35 -9.23 13.53
CA SER A 13 -10.02 -9.45 12.93
C SER A 13 -9.93 -8.95 11.49
N ILE A 14 -11.04 -8.96 10.75
CA ILE A 14 -11.13 -8.36 9.41
C ILE A 14 -10.90 -6.84 9.50
N ALA A 15 -11.60 -6.14 10.39
CA ALA A 15 -11.46 -4.70 10.59
C ALA A 15 -10.03 -4.33 10.97
N PHE A 16 -9.40 -5.14 11.82
CA PHE A 16 -7.99 -4.98 12.18
C PHE A 16 -7.06 -5.08 10.96
N TRP A 17 -7.06 -6.19 10.23
CA TRP A 17 -6.14 -6.37 9.10
C TRP A 17 -6.33 -5.33 7.99
N PHE A 18 -7.58 -5.00 7.66
CA PHE A 18 -7.87 -3.98 6.65
C PHE A 18 -7.50 -2.56 7.10
N SER A 19 -7.40 -2.30 8.41
CA SER A 19 -6.88 -1.04 8.96
C SER A 19 -5.35 -0.93 8.96
N ILE A 20 -4.64 -2.05 8.80
CA ILE A 20 -3.17 -2.11 8.78
C ILE A 20 -2.63 -2.12 7.33
N ILE A 21 -3.36 -2.73 6.40
CA ILE A 21 -2.93 -2.81 5.00
C ILE A 21 -2.99 -1.41 4.34
N PRO A 22 -1.86 -0.89 3.80
CA PRO A 22 -1.72 0.49 3.33
C PRO A 22 -2.78 1.00 2.34
N PHE A 23 -3.30 0.12 1.47
CA PHE A 23 -4.27 0.50 0.44
C PHE A 23 -5.69 0.68 0.98
N THR A 24 -6.00 0.04 2.11
CA THR A 24 -7.34 0.05 2.72
C THR A 24 -7.36 0.77 4.07
N SER A 25 -6.18 0.96 4.67
CA SER A 25 -6.02 1.59 5.97
C SER A 25 -6.53 3.02 6.08
N PRO A 26 -6.39 3.95 5.11
CA PRO A 26 -6.82 5.33 5.33
C PRO A 26 -8.33 5.44 5.52
N ILE A 27 -9.12 4.57 4.89
CA ILE A 27 -10.58 4.58 5.04
C ILE A 27 -10.99 3.80 6.30
N VAL A 28 -10.42 2.60 6.50
CA VAL A 28 -10.84 1.69 7.57
C VAL A 28 -10.33 2.14 8.94
N MET A 29 -9.13 2.72 9.03
CA MET A 29 -8.59 3.24 10.29
C MET A 29 -9.38 4.46 10.76
N ILE A 30 -9.74 5.38 9.85
CA ILE A 30 -10.62 6.53 10.17
C ILE A 30 -11.96 6.05 10.71
N ALA A 31 -12.54 5.01 10.11
CA ALA A 31 -13.79 4.42 10.60
C ALA A 31 -13.64 3.75 11.97
N ARG A 32 -12.43 3.28 12.36
CA ARG A 32 -12.19 2.62 13.66
C ARG A 32 -11.78 3.60 14.77
N ILE A 33 -11.19 4.77 14.46
CA ILE A 33 -10.75 5.78 15.46
C ILE A 33 -11.81 6.11 16.52
N PRO A 34 -13.11 6.32 16.18
CA PRO A 34 -14.15 6.62 17.18
C PRO A 34 -14.41 5.50 18.19
N PHE A 35 -13.96 4.28 17.91
CA PHE A 35 -14.18 3.09 18.75
C PHE A 35 -13.05 2.82 19.75
N GLY A 36 -12.10 3.76 19.93
CA GLY A 36 -11.07 3.66 20.96
C GLY A 36 -9.87 2.79 20.56
N VAL A 37 -9.47 2.83 19.30
CA VAL A 37 -8.31 2.07 18.79
C VAL A 37 -7.02 2.46 19.55
N PRO A 38 -6.21 1.49 20.00
CA PRO A 38 -4.92 1.77 20.63
C PRO A 38 -4.01 2.61 19.73
N ALA A 39 -3.35 3.63 20.31
CA ALA A 39 -2.50 4.57 19.58
C ALA A 39 -1.38 3.89 18.77
N TRP A 40 -0.85 2.76 19.24
CA TRP A 40 0.18 2.01 18.53
C TRP A 40 -0.31 1.42 17.19
N GLN A 41 -1.59 1.04 17.08
CA GLN A 41 -2.14 0.54 15.81
C GLN A 41 -2.20 1.66 14.76
N ILE A 42 -2.53 2.88 15.19
CA ILE A 42 -2.53 4.07 14.34
C ILE A 42 -1.10 4.36 13.87
N MET A 43 -0.13 4.37 14.77
CA MET A 43 1.29 4.60 14.41
C MET A 43 1.82 3.53 13.45
N VAL A 44 1.53 2.24 13.68
CA VAL A 44 1.95 1.14 12.80
C VAL A 44 1.31 1.29 11.42
N SER A 45 0.01 1.60 11.36
CA SER A 45 -0.71 1.82 10.09
C SER A 45 -0.11 2.98 9.30
N MET A 46 0.16 4.11 9.96
CA MET A 46 0.80 5.27 9.33
C MET A 46 2.21 4.97 8.83
N LEU A 47 3.02 4.28 9.64
CA LEU A 47 4.38 3.90 9.28
C LEU A 47 4.40 2.95 8.07
N LEU A 48 3.53 1.94 8.05
CA LEU A 48 3.37 1.05 6.91
C LEU A 48 2.90 1.79 5.66
N MET A 49 2.02 2.77 5.81
CA MET A 49 1.56 3.59 4.69
C MET A 49 2.70 4.40 4.08
N ILE A 50 3.53 5.05 4.91
CA ILE A 50 4.69 5.83 4.46
C ILE A 50 5.71 4.92 3.77
N ILE A 51 6.07 3.78 4.38
CA ILE A 51 7.02 2.83 3.81
C ILE A 51 6.53 2.32 2.46
N THR A 52 5.25 1.98 2.37
CA THR A 52 4.65 1.50 1.13
C THR A 52 4.68 2.60 0.07
N PHE A 53 4.27 3.82 0.41
CA PHE A 53 4.32 4.95 -0.51
C PHE A 53 5.74 5.18 -1.06
N ILE A 54 6.75 5.28 -0.17
CA ILE A 54 8.15 5.44 -0.56
C ILE A 54 8.61 4.29 -1.46
N SER A 55 8.27 3.04 -1.10
CA SER A 55 8.65 1.87 -1.88
C SER A 55 8.05 1.92 -3.29
N PHE A 56 6.77 2.26 -3.42
CA PHE A 56 6.10 2.36 -4.72
C PHE A 56 6.66 3.52 -5.57
N VAL A 57 6.92 4.69 -4.98
CA VAL A 57 7.54 5.82 -5.68
C VAL A 57 8.95 5.45 -6.16
N TRP A 58 9.74 4.81 -5.31
CA TRP A 58 11.08 4.33 -5.67
C TRP A 58 11.02 3.29 -6.81
N MET A 59 10.12 2.31 -6.73
CA MET A 59 9.90 1.32 -7.78
C MET A 59 9.48 1.97 -9.11
N ALA A 60 8.53 2.90 -9.07
CA ALA A 60 8.06 3.62 -10.25
C ALA A 60 9.18 4.45 -10.89
N GLY A 61 9.99 5.14 -10.07
CA GLY A 61 11.15 5.90 -10.56
C GLY A 61 12.20 5.01 -11.22
N LYS A 62 12.48 3.84 -10.65
CA LYS A 62 13.39 2.84 -11.26
C LYS A 62 12.89 2.37 -12.61
N VAL A 63 11.60 2.03 -12.70
CA VAL A 63 10.98 1.59 -13.95
C VAL A 63 11.00 2.70 -15.00
N TYR A 64 10.70 3.94 -14.60
CA TYR A 64 10.72 5.09 -15.51
C TYR A 64 12.12 5.33 -16.10
N ARG A 65 13.17 5.29 -15.26
CA ARG A 65 14.55 5.49 -15.69
C ARG A 65 15.01 4.45 -16.70
N THR A 66 14.64 3.19 -16.53
CA THR A 66 15.01 2.11 -17.48
C THR A 66 14.08 2.09 -18.70
N GLY A 67 12.81 2.39 -18.51
CA GLY A 67 11.79 2.36 -19.55
C GLY A 67 11.93 3.47 -20.60
N ILE A 68 12.41 4.66 -20.22
CA ILE A 68 12.57 5.79 -21.16
C ILE A 68 13.57 5.49 -22.28
N LEU A 69 14.52 4.58 -22.06
CA LEU A 69 15.53 4.17 -23.05
C LEU A 69 15.02 3.08 -24.00
N MET A 70 13.86 2.49 -23.72
CA MET A 70 13.30 1.35 -24.47
C MET A 70 12.29 1.83 -25.51
N TYR A 71 12.78 2.50 -26.55
CA TYR A 71 11.94 2.88 -27.70
C TYR A 71 11.64 1.67 -28.60
N GLY A 72 10.39 1.55 -29.06
CA GLY A 72 9.98 0.56 -30.08
C GLY A 72 9.74 -0.87 -29.58
N LYS A 73 9.95 -1.19 -28.29
CA LYS A 73 9.67 -2.51 -27.71
C LYS A 73 8.42 -2.48 -26.81
N LYS A 74 7.48 -3.41 -27.03
CA LYS A 74 6.34 -3.61 -26.11
C LYS A 74 6.86 -4.17 -24.79
N SER A 75 6.92 -3.32 -23.77
CA SER A 75 7.32 -3.72 -22.41
C SER A 75 6.36 -4.79 -21.88
N SER A 76 6.89 -5.94 -21.47
CA SER A 76 6.11 -7.01 -20.83
C SER A 76 6.23 -6.96 -19.31
N TRP A 77 5.27 -7.51 -18.57
CA TRP A 77 5.32 -7.67 -17.11
C TRP A 77 6.61 -8.33 -16.61
N LYS A 78 7.16 -9.29 -17.38
CA LYS A 78 8.45 -9.93 -17.08
C LYS A 78 9.63 -8.95 -17.17
N GLU A 79 9.58 -8.00 -18.10
CA GLU A 79 10.64 -7.01 -18.28
C GLU A 79 10.60 -5.94 -17.19
N LEU A 80 9.40 -5.50 -16.80
CA LEU A 80 9.22 -4.59 -15.67
C LEU A 80 9.82 -5.16 -14.38
N TRP A 81 9.57 -6.44 -14.08
CA TRP A 81 10.15 -7.11 -12.93
C TRP A 81 11.68 -7.24 -13.03
N LYS A 82 12.18 -7.50 -14.25
CA LYS A 82 13.62 -7.51 -14.53
C LYS A 82 14.24 -6.14 -14.25
N TRP A 83 13.65 -5.04 -14.71
CA TRP A 83 14.16 -3.68 -14.49
C TRP A 83 14.10 -3.22 -13.04
N LEU A 84 13.09 -3.65 -12.29
CA LEU A 84 13.02 -3.42 -10.84
C LEU A 84 14.21 -4.06 -10.12
N ARG A 85 14.57 -5.30 -10.49
CA ARG A 85 15.73 -6.02 -9.92
C ARG A 85 17.08 -5.62 -10.52
N TYR A 86 17.09 -5.15 -11.76
CA TYR A 86 18.29 -4.69 -12.45
C TYR A 86 18.61 -3.26 -11.98
N SER A 87 19.18 -3.15 -10.78
CA SER A 87 20.11 -2.06 -10.49
C SER A 87 21.35 -2.32 -11.33
N GLY A 88 21.79 -1.32 -12.12
CA GLY A 88 22.98 -1.44 -12.97
C GLY A 88 24.20 -1.97 -12.25
#